data_AF-X1UKX2-F1
#
_entry.id   AF-X1UKX2-F1
#
_cell.length_a   1.000
_cell.length_b   1.000
_cell.length_c   1.000
_cell.angle_alpha   90.00
_cell.angle_beta   90.00
_cell.angle_gamma   90.00
#
_symmetry.space_group_name_H-M   'P 1'
#
loop_
_entity.id
_entity.type
_entity.pdbx_description
1 polymer ?
#
loop_
_entity_poly.entity_id
_entity_poly.type
_entity_poly.pdbx_seq_one_letter_code
_entity_poly.pdbx_strand_id
1 'polypeptide(L)'
;QFLNRLMFIYFIQKKRWLGDNPRFVRYFWDAYRGSKQASDTFFKDWLSVLFFEAFSNQYQGREEYLKRFPEGIHQALAKAPFLNGGLFTRNELDRRYSFNIPDKVFELLFEEFEDGPGFFERYNFTISETTPLDQEVAVDPEMIGKVYESLVNITFEGISEEDLRGSAGIFFTPRVEIDLMCRLSLVDYLTNHLGDEYKSILYQAVFAYDPREKEEVDNIVASENLWVKLDELLRTITMLDPACGSGSFLIG
;
A
#
# COMPACT_ATOMS: atom_id res chain seq x y z
N GLN A 1 -7.70 -12.41 6.17
CA GLN A 1 -8.51 -11.47 5.35
C GLN A 1 -9.03 -10.27 6.14
N PHE A 2 -9.77 -10.49 7.24
CA PHE A 2 -10.36 -9.40 8.02
C PHE A 2 -9.34 -8.37 8.54
N LEU A 3 -8.29 -8.83 9.24
CA LEU A 3 -7.25 -7.94 9.77
C LEU A 3 -6.52 -7.15 8.67
N ASN A 4 -6.31 -7.74 7.49
CA ASN A 4 -5.70 -7.06 6.36
C ASN A 4 -6.54 -5.87 5.88
N ARG A 5 -7.87 -6.04 5.80
CA ARG A 5 -8.81 -4.95 5.48
C ARG A 5 -8.72 -3.84 6.53
N LEU A 6 -8.63 -4.21 7.80
CA LEU A 6 -8.55 -3.25 8.89
C LEU A 6 -7.22 -2.48 8.88
N MET A 7 -6.09 -3.17 8.69
CA MET A 7 -4.78 -2.52 8.51
C MET A 7 -4.77 -1.54 7.34
N PHE A 8 -5.40 -1.91 6.22
CA PHE A 8 -5.51 -0.99 5.08
C PHE A 8 -6.24 0.31 5.44
N ILE A 9 -7.28 0.26 6.28
CA ILE A 9 -7.95 1.48 6.77
C ILE A 9 -6.98 2.38 7.52
N TYR A 10 -6.11 1.81 8.36
CA TYR A 10 -5.12 2.58 9.10
C TYR A 10 -4.13 3.35 8.20
N PHE A 11 -3.83 2.82 7.01
CA PHE A 11 -3.02 3.56 6.02
C PHE A 11 -3.79 4.72 5.37
N ILE A 12 -5.02 4.48 4.90
CA ILE A 12 -5.79 5.51 4.21
C ILE A 12 -6.29 6.62 5.14
N GLN A 13 -6.58 6.32 6.41
CA GLN A 13 -6.98 7.37 7.36
C GLN A 13 -5.86 8.39 7.56
N LYS A 14 -4.59 7.98 7.46
CA LYS A 14 -3.42 8.88 7.60
C LYS A 14 -3.29 9.82 6.41
N LYS A 15 -3.76 9.42 5.23
CA LYS A 15 -3.97 10.30 4.06
C LYS A 15 -5.20 11.21 4.20
N ARG A 16 -5.93 11.10 5.32
CA ARG A 16 -7.12 11.89 5.66
C ARG A 16 -8.30 11.70 4.70
N TRP A 17 -8.33 10.57 4.01
CA TRP A 17 -9.39 10.24 3.05
C TRP A 17 -10.74 9.89 3.70
N LEU A 18 -10.76 9.65 5.01
CA LEU A 18 -11.96 9.35 5.78
C LEU A 18 -12.30 10.53 6.68
N GLY A 19 -13.09 11.47 6.17
CA GLY A 19 -13.60 12.62 6.93
C GLY A 19 -12.52 13.57 7.45
N ASP A 20 -11.42 13.72 6.73
CA ASP A 20 -10.23 14.49 7.15
C ASP A 20 -9.63 14.04 8.51
N ASN A 21 -9.93 12.81 8.94
CA ASN A 21 -9.57 12.31 10.27
C ASN A 21 -8.41 11.29 10.23
N PRO A 22 -7.20 11.63 10.75
CA PRO A 22 -6.05 10.73 10.79
C PRO A 22 -6.18 9.57 11.78
N ARG A 23 -7.20 9.59 12.64
CA ARG A 23 -7.55 8.54 13.61
C ARG A 23 -8.99 8.05 13.41
N PHE A 24 -9.40 7.93 12.15
CA PHE A 24 -10.76 7.56 11.81
C PHE A 24 -11.21 6.23 12.44
N VAL A 25 -10.40 5.17 12.43
CA VAL A 25 -10.80 3.88 13.01
C VAL A 25 -11.09 3.99 14.51
N ARG A 26 -10.24 4.71 15.26
CA ARG A 26 -10.48 4.98 16.68
C ARG A 26 -11.78 5.76 16.91
N TYR A 27 -11.99 6.82 16.13
CA TYR A 27 -13.21 7.60 16.17
C TYR A 27 -14.46 6.76 15.83
N PHE A 28 -14.34 5.86 14.86
CA PHE A 28 -15.40 4.95 14.43
C PHE A 28 -15.75 3.94 15.54
N TRP A 29 -14.73 3.40 16.22
CA TRP A 29 -14.89 2.52 17.38
C TRP A 29 -15.54 3.23 18.59
N ASP A 30 -15.05 4.42 18.95
CA ASP A 30 -15.60 5.18 20.08
C ASP A 30 -17.06 5.60 19.83
N ALA A 31 -17.40 5.94 18.59
CA ALA A 31 -18.79 6.22 18.22
C ALA A 31 -19.70 4.99 18.34
N TYR A 32 -19.21 3.80 18.02
CA TYR A 32 -19.94 2.55 18.23
C TYR A 32 -20.17 2.29 19.72
N ARG A 33 -19.14 2.39 20.55
CA ARG A 33 -19.27 2.18 22.01
C ARG A 33 -20.19 3.18 22.69
N GLY A 34 -20.19 4.43 22.20
CA GLY A 34 -21.12 5.47 22.65
C GLY A 34 -22.55 5.28 22.12
N SER A 35 -22.75 4.38 21.16
CA SER A 35 -24.07 4.09 20.61
C SER A 35 -24.86 3.13 21.52
N LYS A 36 -26.19 3.19 21.46
CA LYS A 36 -27.08 2.26 22.18
C LYS A 36 -27.33 0.95 21.41
N GLN A 37 -26.40 0.56 20.54
CA GLN A 37 -26.53 -0.65 19.72
C GLN A 37 -26.18 -1.90 20.54
N ALA A 38 -26.55 -3.06 20.02
CA ALA A 38 -26.26 -4.33 20.67
C ALA A 38 -24.74 -4.59 20.66
N SER A 39 -24.25 -5.22 21.73
CA SER A 39 -22.87 -5.70 21.82
C SER A 39 -22.54 -6.68 20.68
N ASP A 40 -21.27 -6.80 20.35
CA ASP A 40 -20.72 -7.68 19.32
C ASP A 40 -21.31 -7.43 17.93
N THR A 41 -21.70 -6.19 17.62
CA THR A 41 -22.23 -5.80 16.30
C THR A 41 -21.32 -4.88 15.51
N PHE A 42 -20.18 -4.46 16.07
CA PHE A 42 -19.28 -3.53 15.39
C PHE A 42 -18.82 -4.02 14.01
N PHE A 43 -18.45 -5.30 13.89
CA PHE A 43 -18.07 -5.83 12.57
C PHE A 43 -19.25 -5.77 11.58
N LYS A 44 -20.38 -6.37 11.97
CA LYS A 44 -21.53 -6.59 11.09
C LYS A 44 -22.21 -5.28 10.71
N ASP A 45 -22.39 -4.36 11.65
CA ASP A 45 -23.23 -3.19 11.46
C ASP A 45 -22.43 -1.91 11.17
N TRP A 46 -21.12 -1.90 11.46
CA TRP A 46 -20.27 -0.73 11.24
C TRP A 46 -19.18 -1.01 10.21
N LEU A 47 -18.23 -1.91 10.50
CA LEU A 47 -17.11 -2.16 9.59
C LEU A 47 -17.55 -2.77 8.25
N SER A 48 -18.59 -3.59 8.21
CA SER A 48 -19.07 -4.18 6.97
C SER A 48 -19.61 -3.13 6.00
N VAL A 49 -20.24 -2.06 6.51
CA VAL A 49 -20.74 -0.93 5.71
C VAL A 49 -19.57 -0.15 5.13
N LEU A 50 -18.54 0.12 5.95
CA LEU A 50 -17.32 0.77 5.49
C LEU A 50 -16.61 -0.08 4.41
N PHE A 51 -16.43 -1.37 4.67
CA PHE A 51 -15.76 -2.30 3.75
C PHE A 51 -16.52 -2.47 2.43
N PHE A 52 -17.79 -2.83 2.49
CA PHE A 52 -18.50 -3.35 1.32
C PHE A 52 -19.41 -2.31 0.65
N GLU A 53 -19.68 -1.17 1.29
CA GLU A 53 -20.52 -0.13 0.73
C GLU A 53 -19.75 1.16 0.47
N ALA A 54 -19.06 1.71 1.47
CA ALA A 54 -18.33 2.97 1.32
C ALA A 54 -17.18 2.85 0.31
N PHE A 55 -16.28 1.88 0.49
CA PHE A 55 -15.16 1.68 -0.45
C PHE A 55 -15.57 1.12 -1.82
N SER A 56 -16.82 0.68 -1.98
CA SER A 56 -17.36 0.21 -3.26
C SER A 56 -18.28 1.22 -3.95
N ASN A 57 -18.35 2.46 -3.45
CA ASN A 57 -19.24 3.52 -3.97
C ASN A 57 -20.73 3.12 -3.99
N GLN A 58 -21.12 2.24 -3.07
CA GLN A 58 -22.50 1.77 -2.89
C GLN A 58 -23.14 2.34 -1.62
N TYR A 59 -22.41 3.18 -0.87
CA TYR A 59 -22.96 3.85 0.31
C TYR A 59 -24.07 4.80 -0.10
N GLN A 60 -25.28 4.43 0.26
CA GLN A 60 -26.48 5.24 0.08
C GLN A 60 -26.89 5.75 1.45
N GLY A 61 -27.22 7.04 1.59
CA GLY A 61 -27.68 7.64 2.85
C GLY A 61 -29.06 7.14 3.26
N ARG A 62 -29.17 5.83 3.53
CA ARG A 62 -30.37 5.16 4.00
C ARG A 62 -30.75 5.73 5.36
N GLU A 63 -32.06 5.84 5.62
CA GLU A 63 -32.57 6.37 6.88
C GLU A 63 -32.02 5.61 8.11
N GLU A 64 -31.79 4.30 7.95
CA GLU A 64 -31.15 3.46 8.95
C GLU A 64 -29.72 3.96 9.30
N TYR A 65 -28.93 4.32 8.29
CA TYR A 65 -27.56 4.80 8.48
C TYR A 65 -27.51 6.19 9.13
N LEU A 66 -28.49 7.05 8.84
CA LEU A 66 -28.63 8.36 9.49
C LEU A 66 -28.94 8.23 10.99
N LYS A 67 -29.61 7.14 11.40
CA LYS A 67 -29.88 6.85 12.82
C LYS A 67 -28.70 6.12 13.49
N ARG A 68 -27.96 5.31 12.72
CA ARG A 68 -26.87 4.47 13.21
C ARG A 68 -25.57 5.24 13.39
N PHE A 69 -25.21 6.07 12.42
CA PHE A 69 -23.92 6.76 12.38
C PHE A 69 -24.10 8.25 12.75
N PRO A 70 -23.23 8.80 13.61
CA PRO A 70 -23.12 10.24 13.78
C PRO A 70 -22.85 10.95 12.44
N GLU A 71 -23.30 12.20 12.33
CA GLU A 71 -23.19 13.00 11.09
C GLU A 71 -21.76 13.05 10.52
N GLY A 72 -20.74 13.20 11.38
CA GLY A 72 -19.34 13.21 10.94
C GLY A 72 -18.89 11.88 10.30
N ILE A 73 -19.39 10.75 10.80
CA ILE A 73 -19.11 9.43 10.23
C ILE A 73 -19.89 9.24 8.94
N HIS A 74 -21.18 9.63 8.91
CA HIS A 74 -22.01 9.57 7.72
C HIS A 74 -21.36 10.30 6.54
N GLN A 75 -20.89 11.54 6.77
CA GLN A 75 -20.19 12.32 5.74
C GLN A 75 -18.85 11.70 5.32
N ALA A 76 -18.10 11.11 6.26
CA ALA A 76 -16.85 10.43 5.95
C ALA A 76 -17.07 9.19 5.07
N LEU A 77 -18.10 8.39 5.34
CA LEU A 77 -18.46 7.21 4.54
C LEU A 77 -18.94 7.61 3.14
N ALA A 78 -19.72 8.69 3.03
CA ALA A 78 -20.20 9.19 1.74
C ALA A 78 -19.08 9.76 0.85
N LYS A 79 -18.00 10.27 1.45
CA LYS A 79 -16.82 10.80 0.75
C LYS A 79 -15.68 9.80 0.63
N ALA A 80 -15.86 8.57 1.10
CA ALA A 80 -14.81 7.57 1.08
C ALA A 80 -14.35 7.29 -0.36
N PRO A 81 -13.04 7.08 -0.59
CA PRO A 81 -12.53 6.79 -1.91
C PRO A 81 -13.01 5.42 -2.38
N PHE A 82 -13.22 5.31 -3.68
CA PHE A 82 -13.52 4.03 -4.31
C PHE A 82 -12.25 3.18 -4.42
N LEU A 83 -12.28 1.98 -3.85
CA LEU A 83 -11.18 1.03 -3.80
C LEU A 83 -11.60 -0.32 -4.41
N ASN A 84 -12.20 -0.28 -5.61
CA ASN A 84 -12.51 -1.52 -6.34
C ASN A 84 -11.26 -2.10 -7.00
N GLY A 85 -10.62 -3.03 -6.29
CA GLY A 85 -9.50 -3.81 -6.83
C GLY A 85 -9.30 -5.19 -6.20
N GLY A 86 -10.14 -5.60 -5.24
CA GLY A 86 -10.14 -6.97 -4.70
C GLY A 86 -10.28 -7.05 -3.20
N LEU A 87 -9.55 -6.21 -2.44
CA LEU A 87 -9.50 -6.33 -0.97
C LEU A 87 -10.88 -6.11 -0.32
N PHE A 88 -11.63 -5.11 -0.76
CA PHE A 88 -12.93 -4.73 -0.19
C PHE A 88 -14.14 -5.31 -0.94
N THR A 89 -13.91 -6.05 -2.02
CA THR A 89 -14.99 -6.77 -2.71
C THR A 89 -15.35 -8.01 -1.89
N ARG A 90 -16.66 -8.30 -1.76
CA ARG A 90 -17.13 -9.55 -1.13
C ARG A 90 -16.62 -10.75 -1.92
N ASN A 91 -15.89 -11.65 -1.25
CA ASN A 91 -15.43 -12.90 -1.84
C ASN A 91 -16.27 -14.11 -1.40
N GLU A 92 -15.85 -15.32 -1.78
CA GLU A 92 -16.55 -16.55 -1.39
C GLU A 92 -16.53 -16.81 0.12
N LEU A 93 -15.43 -16.47 0.81
CA LEU A 93 -15.33 -16.63 2.27
C LEU A 93 -16.32 -15.72 2.99
N ASP A 94 -16.45 -14.46 2.55
CA ASP A 94 -17.42 -13.49 3.07
C ASP A 94 -18.88 -13.92 2.86
N ARG A 95 -19.15 -14.71 1.80
CA ARG A 95 -20.49 -15.22 1.47
C ARG A 95 -20.81 -16.54 2.17
N ARG A 96 -19.82 -17.42 2.29
CA ARG A 96 -19.97 -18.78 2.81
C ARG A 96 -20.02 -18.82 4.33
N TYR A 97 -19.32 -17.89 4.99
CA TYR A 97 -19.22 -17.85 6.44
C TYR A 97 -19.74 -16.52 6.97
N SER A 98 -20.88 -16.57 7.67
CA SER A 98 -21.29 -15.47 8.55
C SER A 98 -20.59 -15.65 9.88
N PHE A 99 -19.49 -14.93 10.10
CA PHE A 99 -18.78 -14.92 11.38
C PHE A 99 -19.11 -13.63 12.14
N ASN A 100 -19.33 -13.77 13.45
CA ASN A 100 -19.45 -12.64 14.34
C ASN A 100 -18.11 -12.43 15.04
N ILE A 101 -17.61 -11.20 15.07
CA ILE A 101 -16.39 -10.84 15.79
C ILE A 101 -16.82 -10.17 17.10
N PRO A 102 -16.49 -10.75 18.26
CA PRO A 102 -16.81 -10.12 19.54
C PRO A 102 -16.12 -8.77 19.71
N ASP A 103 -16.79 -7.86 20.42
CA ASP A 103 -16.29 -6.52 20.76
C ASP A 103 -14.93 -6.58 21.48
N LYS A 104 -14.71 -7.63 22.28
CA LYS A 104 -13.44 -7.89 22.96
C LYS A 104 -12.23 -7.94 22.01
N VAL A 105 -12.40 -8.40 20.77
CA VAL A 105 -11.32 -8.40 19.78
C VAL A 105 -10.96 -6.97 19.38
N PHE A 106 -11.96 -6.10 19.25
CA PHE A 106 -11.77 -4.69 18.92
C PHE A 106 -11.20 -3.88 20.08
N GLU A 107 -11.59 -4.20 21.31
CA GLU A 107 -10.97 -3.67 22.53
C GLU A 107 -9.46 -3.97 22.52
N LEU A 108 -9.06 -5.21 22.23
CA LEU A 108 -7.64 -5.59 22.13
C LEU A 108 -6.89 -4.85 21.01
N LEU A 109 -7.56 -4.62 19.88
CA LEU A 109 -6.93 -3.97 18.73
C LEU A 109 -6.79 -2.45 18.91
N PHE A 110 -7.78 -1.79 19.52
CA PHE A 110 -7.87 -0.33 19.53
C PHE A 110 -7.67 0.31 20.90
N GLU A 111 -8.00 -0.37 21.99
CA GLU A 111 -7.97 0.18 23.35
C GLU A 111 -6.72 -0.22 24.12
N GLU A 112 -6.61 -1.51 24.43
CA GLU A 112 -5.62 -2.00 25.35
C GLU A 112 -5.17 -3.39 24.92
N PHE A 113 -3.87 -3.55 24.77
CA PHE A 113 -3.24 -4.83 24.53
C PHE A 113 -2.13 -4.98 25.56
N GLU A 114 -2.13 -6.04 26.36
CA GLU A 114 -1.19 -6.21 27.48
C GLU A 114 -1.17 -4.96 28.38
N ASP A 115 0.00 -4.37 28.62
CA ASP A 115 0.20 -3.19 29.48
C ASP A 115 0.34 -1.88 28.68
N GLY A 116 -0.30 -1.77 27.51
CA GLY A 116 -0.12 -0.64 26.62
C GLY A 116 -1.30 -0.35 25.70
N PRO A 117 -1.18 0.62 24.79
CA PRO A 117 -2.28 0.97 23.89
C PRO A 117 -2.63 -0.23 23.01
N GLY A 118 -3.86 -0.25 22.51
CA GLY A 118 -4.37 -1.32 21.64
C GLY A 118 -3.40 -1.68 20.53
N PHE A 119 -3.40 -2.94 20.12
CA PHE A 119 -2.35 -3.51 19.27
C PHE A 119 -2.06 -2.67 18.02
N PHE A 120 -3.08 -2.13 17.35
CA PHE A 120 -2.86 -1.29 16.16
C PHE A 120 -2.48 0.16 16.50
N GLU A 121 -2.87 0.67 17.66
CA GLU A 121 -2.48 2.01 18.11
C GLU A 121 -0.99 2.11 18.51
N ARG A 122 -0.30 0.96 18.66
CA ARG A 122 1.15 0.89 18.89
C ARG A 122 2.00 1.18 17.64
N TYR A 123 1.40 1.17 16.45
CA TYR A 123 2.14 1.30 15.18
C TYR A 123 1.80 2.59 14.43
N ASN A 124 2.80 3.21 13.82
CA ASN A 124 2.58 4.35 12.93
C ASN A 124 2.48 3.89 11.47
N PHE A 125 1.25 3.83 10.97
CA PHE A 125 0.96 3.51 9.58
C PHE A 125 1.27 4.72 8.69
N THR A 126 2.43 4.75 8.03
CA THR A 126 2.82 5.81 7.08
C THR A 126 3.01 5.25 5.67
N ILE A 127 2.76 6.08 4.66
CA ILE A 127 3.01 5.79 3.23
C ILE A 127 4.27 6.53 2.74
N SER A 128 4.82 7.46 3.54
CA SER A 128 6.02 8.22 3.21
C SER A 128 7.25 7.44 3.64
N GLU A 129 8.05 7.04 2.65
CA GLU A 129 9.48 6.84 2.84
C GLU A 129 10.14 8.20 3.08
N THR A 130 11.22 8.19 3.87
CA THR A 130 12.17 9.28 4.17
C THR A 130 11.75 10.42 5.13
N THR A 131 12.26 10.38 6.36
CA THR A 131 13.44 11.19 6.75
C THR A 131 14.10 10.63 8.02
N PRO A 132 15.43 10.77 8.20
CA PRO A 132 16.20 10.13 9.27
C PRO A 132 15.90 10.59 10.71
N LEU A 133 14.92 11.49 10.90
CA LEU A 133 14.59 12.08 12.19
C LEU A 133 13.28 11.56 12.83
N ASP A 134 12.45 10.81 12.10
CA ASP A 134 11.22 10.22 12.66
C ASP A 134 11.44 8.77 13.10
N GLN A 135 12.42 8.62 14.00
CA GLN A 135 12.84 7.36 14.58
C GLN A 135 11.93 6.94 15.73
N GLU A 136 10.62 6.76 15.48
CA GLU A 136 9.77 5.88 16.29
C GLU A 136 8.87 5.04 15.39
N VAL A 137 9.39 3.85 15.05
CA VAL A 137 8.72 2.66 14.50
C VAL A 137 7.68 2.95 13.40
N ALA A 138 8.16 3.52 12.29
CA ALA A 138 7.45 3.47 11.03
C ALA A 138 7.43 2.01 10.51
N VAL A 139 6.24 1.44 10.33
CA VAL A 139 6.10 0.15 9.63
C VAL A 139 6.24 0.42 8.14
N ASP A 140 7.36 -0.06 7.59
CA ASP A 140 7.72 0.06 6.19
C ASP A 140 6.70 -0.66 5.29
N PRO A 141 6.21 -0.05 4.20
CA PRO A 141 5.51 -0.77 3.12
C PRO A 141 6.21 -2.06 2.66
N GLU A 142 7.55 -2.11 2.71
CA GLU A 142 8.37 -3.31 2.49
C GLU A 142 8.15 -4.39 3.56
N MET A 143 8.00 -3.98 4.82
CA MET A 143 7.64 -4.87 5.94
C MET A 143 6.22 -5.41 5.76
N ILE A 144 5.29 -4.64 5.17
CA ILE A 144 3.96 -5.13 4.80
C ILE A 144 4.05 -6.21 3.73
N GLY A 145 4.90 -6.04 2.72
CA GLY A 145 5.15 -7.06 1.69
C GLY A 145 5.67 -8.37 2.29
N LYS A 146 6.70 -8.28 3.15
CA LYS A 146 7.30 -9.44 3.84
C LYS A 146 6.36 -10.10 4.86
N VAL A 147 5.56 -9.32 5.59
CA VAL A 147 4.52 -9.83 6.50
C VAL A 147 3.38 -10.47 5.72
N TYR A 148 2.99 -9.90 4.57
CA TYR A 148 1.99 -10.48 3.66
C TYR A 148 2.48 -11.80 3.08
N GLU A 149 3.74 -11.88 2.65
CA GLU A 149 4.40 -13.09 2.16
C GLU A 149 4.50 -14.17 3.25
N SER A 150 4.94 -13.79 4.44
CA SER A 150 5.10 -14.71 5.58
C SER A 150 3.75 -15.26 6.05
N LEU A 151 2.71 -14.41 6.13
CA LEU A 151 1.37 -14.83 6.56
C LEU A 151 0.63 -15.63 5.49
N VAL A 152 0.82 -15.32 4.20
CA VAL A 152 0.27 -16.13 3.11
C VAL A 152 0.92 -17.51 3.13
N ASN A 153 2.26 -17.60 3.26
CA ASN A 153 2.98 -18.87 3.36
C ASN A 153 2.52 -19.73 4.56
N ILE A 154 2.22 -19.11 5.71
CA ILE A 154 1.68 -19.79 6.90
C ILE A 154 0.22 -20.26 6.66
N THR A 155 -0.62 -19.50 5.96
CA THR A 155 -2.02 -19.93 5.70
C THR A 155 -2.16 -21.09 4.71
N PHE A 156 -1.10 -21.43 3.98
CA PHE A 156 -1.01 -22.61 3.11
C PHE A 156 -0.38 -23.82 3.81
N GLU A 157 -0.34 -23.83 5.16
CA GLU A 157 0.18 -24.91 6.00
C GLU A 157 -0.35 -26.30 5.61
N GLY A 158 0.50 -26.99 4.84
CA GLY A 158 0.40 -28.38 4.42
C GLY A 158 1.60 -28.83 3.61
N ILE A 159 2.52 -27.92 3.26
CA ILE A 159 3.71 -28.18 2.45
C ILE A 159 4.92 -27.65 3.22
N SER A 160 5.95 -28.48 3.38
CA SER A 160 7.18 -28.16 4.12
C SER A 160 7.93 -26.96 3.53
N GLU A 161 8.62 -26.20 4.39
CA GLU A 161 9.37 -24.96 4.06
C GLU A 161 10.31 -25.09 2.86
N GLU A 162 10.89 -26.27 2.62
CA GLU A 162 11.83 -26.53 1.52
C GLU A 162 11.14 -26.66 0.14
N ASP A 163 9.88 -27.12 0.09
CA ASP A 163 9.16 -27.36 -1.17
C ASP A 163 8.45 -26.10 -1.72
N LEU A 164 8.21 -25.09 -0.88
CA LEU A 164 7.47 -23.86 -1.24
C LEU A 164 8.34 -22.77 -1.88
N ARG A 165 9.64 -22.70 -1.53
CA ARG A 165 10.59 -21.74 -2.14
C ARG A 165 10.73 -21.96 -3.65
N GLY A 166 10.70 -23.21 -4.10
CA GLY A 166 10.82 -23.56 -5.52
C GLY A 166 9.50 -23.56 -6.29
N SER A 167 8.36 -23.82 -5.63
CA SER A 167 7.08 -24.06 -6.31
C SER A 167 6.22 -22.80 -6.52
N ALA A 168 6.34 -21.78 -5.66
CA ALA A 168 5.59 -20.52 -5.83
C ALA A 168 6.33 -19.46 -6.68
N GLY A 169 7.67 -19.53 -6.77
CA GLY A 169 8.48 -18.60 -7.56
C GLY A 169 8.46 -17.14 -7.08
N ILE A 170 7.97 -16.88 -5.86
CA ILE A 170 7.88 -15.55 -5.29
C ILE A 170 9.19 -15.27 -4.53
N PHE A 171 10.13 -14.62 -5.21
CA PHE A 171 11.35 -14.11 -4.62
C PHE A 171 11.32 -12.59 -4.65
N PHE A 172 11.41 -11.95 -3.49
CA PHE A 172 11.48 -10.49 -3.42
C PHE A 172 12.89 -10.00 -3.78
N THR A 173 13.00 -9.18 -4.82
CA THR A 173 14.25 -8.52 -5.21
C THR A 173 14.44 -7.25 -4.36
N PRO A 174 15.56 -7.10 -3.62
CA PRO A 174 15.83 -5.91 -2.82
C PRO A 174 15.76 -4.63 -3.66
N ARG A 175 15.32 -3.51 -3.09
CA ARG A 175 15.16 -2.25 -3.84
C ARG A 175 16.44 -1.74 -4.49
N VAL A 176 17.59 -1.94 -3.85
CA VAL A 176 18.90 -1.58 -4.41
C VAL A 176 19.16 -2.38 -5.69
N GLU A 177 18.80 -3.66 -5.70
CA GLU A 177 18.91 -4.49 -6.90
C GLU A 177 17.91 -4.04 -7.98
N ILE A 178 16.67 -3.68 -7.61
CA ILE A 178 15.68 -3.15 -8.57
C ILE A 178 16.15 -1.83 -9.19
N ASP A 179 16.54 -0.83 -8.39
CA ASP A 179 17.04 0.47 -8.89
C ASP A 179 18.26 0.27 -9.79
N LEU A 180 19.20 -0.58 -9.38
CA LEU A 180 20.37 -0.92 -10.19
C LEU A 180 19.97 -1.58 -11.51
N MET A 181 19.09 -2.58 -11.48
CA MET A 181 18.63 -3.29 -12.68
C MET A 181 17.86 -2.38 -13.63
N CYS A 182 16.96 -1.52 -13.12
CA CYS A 182 16.23 -0.54 -13.94
C CYS A 182 17.18 0.46 -14.60
N ARG A 183 18.15 1.01 -13.85
CA ARG A 183 19.14 1.95 -14.38
C ARG A 183 20.05 1.31 -15.43
N LEU A 184 20.56 0.12 -15.17
CA LEU A 184 21.39 -0.62 -16.14
C LEU A 184 20.60 -0.92 -17.42
N SER A 185 19.35 -1.39 -17.27
CA SER A 185 18.47 -1.66 -18.41
C SER A 185 18.18 -0.40 -19.23
N LEU A 186 17.98 0.74 -18.57
CA LEU A 186 17.79 2.03 -19.24
C LEU A 186 19.04 2.46 -20.01
N VAL A 187 20.23 2.33 -19.42
CA VAL A 187 21.49 2.64 -20.09
C VAL A 187 21.69 1.77 -21.32
N ASP A 188 21.46 0.46 -21.22
CA ASP A 188 21.62 -0.46 -22.34
C ASP A 188 20.56 -0.19 -23.43
N TYR A 189 19.30 0.12 -23.06
CA TYR A 189 18.27 0.54 -24.02
C TYR A 189 18.70 1.77 -24.80
N LEU A 190 19.09 2.85 -24.10
CA LEU A 190 19.52 4.09 -24.74
C LEU A 190 20.78 3.88 -25.60
N THR A 191 21.72 3.05 -25.15
CA THR A 191 22.94 2.73 -25.90
C THR A 191 22.61 1.99 -27.20
N ASN A 192 21.71 1.02 -27.17
CA ASN A 192 21.28 0.28 -28.37
C ASN A 192 20.62 1.17 -29.43
N HIS A 193 20.01 2.29 -29.02
CA HIS A 193 19.35 3.22 -29.93
C HIS A 193 20.24 4.39 -30.38
N LEU A 194 21.15 4.86 -29.52
CA LEU A 194 21.99 6.04 -29.78
C LEU A 194 23.39 5.69 -30.31
N GLY A 195 23.91 4.51 -29.96
CA GLY A 195 25.26 4.05 -30.30
C GLY A 195 26.15 3.81 -29.08
N ASP A 196 27.08 2.85 -29.20
CA ASP A 196 28.04 2.47 -28.16
C ASP A 196 28.98 3.63 -27.77
N GLU A 197 29.22 4.58 -28.68
CA GLU A 197 30.02 5.77 -28.42
C GLU A 197 29.47 6.64 -27.28
N TYR A 198 28.15 6.59 -27.04
CA TYR A 198 27.49 7.36 -25.99
C TYR A 198 27.34 6.59 -24.68
N LYS A 199 27.70 5.30 -24.62
CA LYS A 199 27.49 4.44 -23.44
C LYS A 199 28.05 5.05 -22.15
N SER A 200 29.26 5.61 -22.20
CA SER A 200 29.89 6.25 -21.02
C SER A 200 29.11 7.47 -20.53
N ILE A 201 28.61 8.30 -21.43
CA ILE A 201 27.84 9.51 -21.09
C ILE A 201 26.49 9.11 -20.52
N LEU A 202 25.84 8.10 -21.09
CA LEU A 202 24.56 7.57 -20.62
C LEU A 202 24.68 6.96 -19.22
N TYR A 203 25.76 6.23 -18.93
CA TYR A 203 26.04 5.75 -17.57
C TYR A 203 26.14 6.91 -16.58
N GLN A 204 26.91 7.94 -16.91
CA GLN A 204 27.05 9.09 -16.02
C GLN A 204 25.71 9.81 -15.83
N ALA A 205 24.91 9.95 -16.89
CA ALA A 205 23.61 10.63 -16.82
C ALA A 205 22.61 9.89 -15.94
N VAL A 206 22.50 8.57 -16.10
CA VAL A 206 21.53 7.74 -15.36
C VAL A 206 21.96 7.53 -13.91
N PHE A 207 23.27 7.52 -13.62
CA PHE A 207 23.81 7.29 -12.28
C PHE A 207 24.27 8.55 -11.54
N ALA A 208 24.15 9.75 -12.11
CA ALA A 208 24.47 10.98 -11.40
C ALA A 208 23.50 11.20 -10.22
N TYR A 209 24.02 11.26 -8.99
CA TYR A 209 23.20 11.43 -7.80
C TYR A 209 23.27 12.86 -7.25
N ASP A 210 24.46 13.47 -7.20
CA ASP A 210 24.62 14.81 -6.65
C ASP A 210 24.41 15.92 -7.70
N PRO A 211 24.06 17.15 -7.28
CA PRO A 211 23.74 18.23 -8.20
C PRO A 211 24.88 18.66 -9.14
N ARG A 212 26.14 18.51 -8.71
CA ARG A 212 27.29 18.92 -9.54
C ARG A 212 27.54 17.92 -10.65
N GLU A 213 27.50 16.63 -10.33
CA GLU A 213 27.59 15.56 -11.32
C GLU A 213 26.50 15.71 -12.39
N LYS A 214 25.26 16.03 -11.98
CA LYS A 214 24.15 16.26 -12.91
C LYS A 214 24.42 17.43 -13.86
N GLU A 215 24.88 18.56 -13.34
CA GLU A 215 25.19 19.74 -14.15
C GLU A 215 26.33 19.46 -15.15
N GLU A 216 27.38 18.76 -14.72
CA GLU A 216 28.49 18.37 -15.60
C GLU A 216 28.00 17.48 -16.75
N VAL A 217 27.18 16.46 -16.43
CA VAL A 217 26.66 15.55 -17.45
C VAL A 217 25.65 16.23 -18.36
N ASP A 218 24.78 17.09 -17.84
CA ASP A 218 23.80 17.83 -18.65
C ASP A 218 24.49 18.69 -19.73
N ASN A 219 25.63 19.30 -19.38
CA ASN A 219 26.46 20.04 -20.33
C ASN A 219 27.07 19.13 -21.41
N ILE A 220 27.53 17.93 -21.05
CA ILE A 220 28.05 16.95 -22.01
C ILE A 220 26.93 16.47 -22.95
N VAL A 221 25.78 16.08 -22.40
CA VAL A 221 24.59 15.65 -23.16
C VAL A 221 24.12 16.75 -24.11
N ALA A 222 24.16 18.02 -23.68
CA ALA A 222 23.84 19.17 -24.53
C ALA A 222 24.86 19.36 -25.65
N SER A 223 26.16 19.24 -25.37
CA SER A 223 27.22 19.40 -26.38
C SER A 223 27.14 18.35 -27.50
N GLU A 224 26.70 17.14 -27.15
CA GLU A 224 26.48 16.03 -28.09
C GLU A 224 25.09 16.08 -28.76
N ASN A 225 24.27 17.11 -28.48
CA ASN A 225 22.90 17.27 -28.97
C ASN A 225 21.99 16.06 -28.72
N LEU A 226 22.16 15.39 -27.58
CA LEU A 226 21.43 14.15 -27.26
C LEU A 226 20.04 14.38 -26.68
N TRP A 227 19.75 15.57 -26.12
CA TRP A 227 18.51 15.86 -25.40
C TRP A 227 17.23 15.53 -26.18
N VAL A 228 17.18 15.90 -27.46
CA VAL A 228 16.00 15.65 -28.31
C VAL A 228 15.79 14.15 -28.49
N LYS A 229 16.86 13.41 -28.79
CA LYS A 229 16.80 11.96 -28.99
C LYS A 229 16.44 11.24 -27.68
N LEU A 230 16.97 11.70 -26.55
CA LEU A 230 16.66 11.15 -25.23
C LEU A 230 15.18 11.36 -24.86
N ASP A 231 14.62 12.56 -25.05
CA ASP A 231 13.19 12.82 -24.79
C ASP A 231 12.28 11.92 -25.66
N GLU A 232 12.59 11.77 -26.94
CA GLU A 232 11.85 10.88 -27.84
C GLU A 232 11.89 9.42 -27.39
N LEU A 233 13.07 8.91 -27.04
CA LEU A 233 13.25 7.52 -26.58
C LEU A 233 12.56 7.28 -25.22
N LEU A 234 12.69 8.20 -24.27
CA LEU A 234 12.06 8.07 -22.95
C LEU A 234 10.52 8.15 -23.00
N ARG A 235 9.95 8.84 -23.99
CA ARG A 235 8.49 8.88 -24.20
C ARG A 235 7.94 7.63 -24.88
N THR A 236 8.79 6.91 -25.62
CA THR A 236 8.37 5.78 -26.45
C THR A 236 8.77 4.43 -25.88
N ILE A 237 9.67 4.42 -24.88
CA ILE A 237 10.05 3.20 -24.17
C ILE A 237 8.82 2.50 -23.59
N THR A 238 8.74 1.19 -23.81
CA THR A 238 7.68 0.34 -23.28
C THR A 238 8.33 -0.72 -22.40
N MET A 239 7.88 -0.81 -21.15
CA MET A 239 8.39 -1.77 -20.17
C MET A 239 7.43 -2.96 -20.05
N LEU A 240 7.98 -4.17 -19.93
CA LEU A 240 7.23 -5.39 -19.71
C LEU A 240 7.92 -6.21 -18.62
N ASP A 241 7.20 -6.44 -17.52
CA ASP A 241 7.58 -7.42 -16.52
C ASP A 241 6.57 -8.58 -16.55
N PRO A 242 6.92 -9.74 -17.14
CA PRO A 242 6.01 -10.87 -17.29
C PRO A 242 5.74 -11.62 -15.97
N ALA A 243 6.47 -11.31 -14.90
CA ALA A 243 6.35 -11.94 -13.59
C ALA A 243 6.35 -10.90 -12.46
N CYS A 244 5.59 -9.81 -12.65
CA CYS A 244 5.75 -8.58 -11.88
C CYS A 244 5.47 -8.66 -10.38
N GLY A 245 4.86 -9.73 -9.87
CA GLY A 245 4.57 -9.90 -8.45
C GLY A 245 3.87 -8.67 -7.84
N SER A 246 4.53 -8.00 -6.88
CA SER A 246 4.08 -6.76 -6.24
C SER A 246 4.11 -5.51 -7.14
N GLY A 247 4.62 -5.61 -8.36
CA GLY A 247 4.78 -4.52 -9.31
C GLY A 247 6.03 -3.66 -9.09
N SER A 248 6.98 -4.12 -8.26
CA SER A 248 8.11 -3.29 -7.82
C SER A 248 9.01 -2.79 -8.96
N PHE A 249 9.25 -3.60 -9.99
CA PHE A 249 10.01 -3.21 -11.19
C PHE A 249 9.29 -2.21 -12.11
N LEU A 250 7.96 -2.12 -12.03
CA LEU A 250 7.19 -1.13 -12.80
C LEU A 250 7.14 0.24 -12.12
N ILE A 251 7.44 0.29 -10.82
CA ILE A 251 7.45 1.50 -10.00
C ILE A 251 8.87 2.09 -9.90
N GLY A 252 9.89 1.23 -9.83
CA GLY A 252 11.30 1.62 -9.68
C GLY A 252 11.86 2.27 -10.93
#